data_AF-A0A6J1Q7Q5-F1
#
_entry.id   AF-A0A6J1Q7Q5-F1
#
_cell.length_a   1.000
_cell.length_b   1.000
_cell.length_c   1.000
_cell.angle_alpha   90.00
_cell.angle_beta   90.00
_cell.angle_gamma   90.00
#
_symmetry.space_group_name_H-M   'P 1'
#
loop_
_entity.id
_entity.type
_entity.pdbx_description
1 polymer ?
#
loop_
_entity_poly.entity_id
_entity_poly.type
_entity_poly.pdbx_seq_one_letter_code
_entity_poly.pdbx_strand_id
1 'polypeptide(L)'
;MEFSGGLITFPHKEINEQKVSQQTLNKIRELKSDSSDPEQSVNVVHFSHTAEMNFTSIYNLFYDGAWQKPVKGMYWKHNDNLWANATNDDIIRCYESAEKGFKTWSIKPIKTRIQILSKLESILKFNNKLVLAAIVAKWLKISYLFETVKGYSTVSRNGMIEAMHVRKPVGVIILREENENVLFFRLMQTLIAGNSVIVIFDANFCNLTSYCDMFSSCGIPPGVINLLSHEDINMLEYKLCSAKYTDYAEKIFLKGNSNETYITSYKNLTTCQYIMLHFK
;
A
#
# COMPACT_ATOMS: atom_id res chain seq x y z
N MET A 1 -3.08 45.44 5.99
CA MET A 1 -3.40 44.26 6.81
C MET A 1 -2.09 43.66 7.25
N GLU A 2 -1.70 43.89 8.50
CA GLU A 2 -0.50 43.30 9.09
C GLU A 2 -0.90 41.99 9.80
N PHE A 3 -0.36 40.87 9.33
CA PHE A 3 -0.50 39.57 10.00
C PHE A 3 0.52 39.50 11.14
N SER A 4 0.11 39.88 12.35
CA SER A 4 0.95 39.76 13.54
C SER A 4 0.73 38.40 14.22
N GLY A 5 1.67 37.48 14.00
CA GLY A 5 1.99 36.41 14.96
C GLY A 5 0.97 35.27 15.10
N GLY A 6 0.62 34.60 13.99
CA GLY A 6 0.01 33.28 14.08
C GLY A 6 1.00 32.27 14.66
N LEU A 7 0.71 31.72 15.84
CA LEU A 7 1.45 30.57 16.37
C LEU A 7 1.09 29.35 15.52
N ILE A 8 1.90 29.07 14.49
CA ILE A 8 1.87 27.78 13.80
C ILE A 8 2.44 26.77 14.79
N THR A 9 1.59 26.03 15.49
CA THR A 9 2.05 24.83 16.19
C THR A 9 2.49 23.83 15.13
N PHE A 10 3.81 23.75 14.88
CA PHE A 10 4.40 22.69 14.07
C PHE A 10 3.88 21.34 14.59
N PRO A 11 3.30 20.49 13.74
CA PRO A 11 2.64 19.32 14.24
C PRO A 11 3.71 18.33 14.69
N HIS A 12 3.78 18.14 16.01
CA HIS A 12 4.51 17.07 16.69
C HIS A 12 4.25 15.66 16.09
N LYS A 13 3.19 15.54 15.26
CA LYS A 13 2.74 14.38 14.51
C LYS A 13 3.50 14.08 13.21
N GLU A 14 3.99 15.08 12.47
CA GLU A 14 4.80 14.82 11.25
C GLU A 14 6.15 14.20 11.59
N ILE A 15 6.73 14.63 12.72
CA ILE A 15 7.91 13.98 13.33
C ILE A 15 7.58 12.53 13.73
N ASN A 16 6.33 12.24 14.09
CA ASN A 16 5.91 10.91 14.52
C ASN A 16 5.68 9.95 13.35
N GLU A 17 5.15 10.42 12.22
CA GLU A 17 4.95 9.61 11.01
C GLU A 17 6.29 9.19 10.37
N GLN A 18 7.26 10.10 10.27
CA GLN A 18 8.63 9.75 9.85
C GLN A 18 9.28 8.76 10.82
N LYS A 19 9.04 8.90 12.14
CA LYS A 19 9.53 7.96 13.16
C LYS A 19 8.90 6.57 13.02
N VAL A 20 7.60 6.45 12.76
CA VAL A 20 6.93 5.14 12.58
C VAL A 20 7.44 4.42 11.33
N SER A 21 7.56 5.13 10.21
CA SER A 21 8.12 4.60 8.96
C SER A 21 9.56 4.09 9.18
N GLN A 22 10.39 4.92 9.81
CA GLN A 22 11.78 4.58 10.14
C GLN A 22 11.87 3.43 11.16
N GLN A 23 10.95 3.34 12.13
CA GLN A 23 10.88 2.24 13.09
C GLN A 23 10.53 0.91 12.41
N THR A 24 9.56 0.91 11.48
CA THR A 24 9.22 -0.31 10.71
C THR A 24 10.40 -0.77 9.87
N LEU A 25 11.06 0.15 9.15
CA LEU A 25 12.28 -0.16 8.39
C LEU A 25 13.41 -0.68 9.24
N ASN A 26 13.66 -0.05 10.40
CA ASN A 26 14.68 -0.49 11.33
C ASN A 26 14.36 -1.88 11.87
N LYS A 27 13.09 -2.16 12.19
CA LYS A 27 12.65 -3.50 12.63
C LYS A 27 12.83 -4.55 11.53
N ILE A 28 12.49 -4.25 10.27
CA ILE A 28 12.75 -5.14 9.12
C ILE A 28 14.26 -5.42 8.99
N ARG A 29 15.10 -4.40 9.18
CA ARG A 29 16.57 -4.51 9.14
C ARG A 29 17.15 -5.29 10.31
N GLU A 30 16.61 -5.12 11.52
CA GLU A 30 17.03 -5.87 12.71
C GLU A 30 16.68 -7.36 12.59
N LEU A 31 15.49 -7.68 12.05
CA LEU A 31 15.09 -9.05 11.77
C LEU A 31 16.00 -9.76 10.76
N LYS A 32 16.92 -9.06 10.08
CA LYS A 32 17.94 -9.64 9.19
C LYS A 32 18.94 -10.53 9.93
N SER A 33 19.15 -10.34 11.24
CA SER A 33 20.16 -11.11 12.00
C SER A 33 19.74 -12.53 12.37
N ASP A 34 18.43 -12.80 12.43
CA ASP A 34 17.91 -14.00 13.11
C ASP A 34 17.34 -15.08 12.18
N SER A 35 17.15 -14.78 10.90
CA SER A 35 16.60 -15.75 9.92
C SER A 35 17.67 -16.16 8.91
N SER A 36 18.20 -17.37 9.03
CA SER A 36 18.90 -18.03 7.93
C SER A 36 17.96 -18.05 6.71
N ASP A 37 18.36 -17.44 5.59
CA ASP A 37 17.63 -17.57 4.34
C ASP A 37 17.41 -19.07 4.05
N PRO A 38 16.19 -19.51 3.73
CA PRO A 38 15.92 -20.92 3.50
C PRO A 38 16.50 -21.31 2.14
N GLU A 39 17.80 -21.58 2.10
CA GLU A 39 18.48 -22.19 0.95
C GLU A 39 18.10 -23.68 0.76
N GLN A 40 17.20 -24.24 1.58
CA GLN A 40 16.93 -25.68 1.64
C GLN A 40 15.51 -26.10 1.22
N SER A 41 14.79 -25.31 0.41
CA SER A 41 13.53 -25.81 -0.18
C SER A 41 13.77 -26.45 -1.55
N VAL A 42 13.07 -27.55 -1.83
CA VAL A 42 13.19 -28.32 -3.08
C VAL A 42 12.64 -27.53 -4.29
N ASN A 43 11.79 -26.53 -4.05
CA ASN A 43 11.17 -25.75 -5.12
C ASN A 43 11.97 -24.50 -5.48
N VAL A 44 13.01 -24.16 -4.71
CA VAL A 44 13.82 -22.97 -4.95
C VAL A 44 14.92 -23.25 -5.97
N VAL A 45 15.02 -22.37 -6.96
CA VAL A 45 15.95 -22.43 -8.08
C VAL A 45 16.82 -21.18 -8.06
N HIS A 46 18.14 -21.36 -8.12
CA HIS A 46 19.11 -20.26 -8.21
C HIS A 46 19.53 -20.06 -9.67
N PHE A 47 19.28 -18.89 -10.24
CA PHE A 47 19.53 -18.61 -11.66
C PHE A 47 21.01 -18.40 -12.06
N SER A 48 21.97 -18.81 -11.23
CA SER A 48 23.42 -18.68 -11.56
C SER A 48 23.97 -19.83 -12.40
N HIS A 49 23.26 -20.96 -12.50
CA HIS A 49 23.68 -22.11 -13.30
C HIS A 49 22.47 -22.81 -13.92
N THR A 50 22.68 -23.37 -15.13
CA THR A 50 21.78 -24.21 -15.96
C THR A 50 20.77 -23.45 -16.84
N ALA A 51 20.94 -23.50 -18.16
CA ALA A 51 20.66 -24.60 -19.09
C ALA A 51 19.14 -24.80 -19.27
N GLU A 52 18.70 -24.56 -20.51
CA GLU A 52 17.38 -24.80 -21.11
C GLU A 52 16.40 -25.61 -20.26
N MET A 53 15.70 -24.94 -19.34
CA MET A 53 14.51 -25.51 -18.70
C MET A 53 13.28 -24.86 -19.31
N ASN A 54 12.37 -25.70 -19.82
CA ASN A 54 11.12 -25.30 -20.48
C ASN A 54 10.09 -24.76 -19.47
N PHE A 55 10.34 -23.58 -18.90
CA PHE A 55 9.35 -22.86 -18.09
C PHE A 55 8.44 -22.02 -18.98
N THR A 56 7.15 -21.94 -18.63
CA THR A 56 6.19 -21.15 -19.43
C THR A 56 6.44 -19.66 -19.29
N SER A 57 6.76 -19.17 -18.09
CA SER A 57 7.08 -17.77 -17.83
C SER A 57 7.91 -17.60 -16.55
N ILE A 58 8.67 -16.50 -16.50
CA ILE A 58 9.45 -16.07 -15.34
C ILE A 58 8.89 -14.74 -14.84
N TYR A 59 8.45 -14.70 -13.59
CA TYR A 59 7.86 -13.52 -12.96
C TYR A 59 8.78 -12.96 -11.88
N ASN A 60 9.16 -11.71 -12.09
CA ASN A 60 10.00 -10.93 -11.19
C ASN A 60 9.17 -10.25 -10.09
N LEU A 61 9.85 -9.62 -9.13
CA LEU A 61 9.22 -8.72 -8.17
C LEU A 61 8.78 -7.43 -8.89
N PHE A 62 7.87 -6.65 -8.30
CA PHE A 62 7.47 -5.36 -8.88
C PHE A 62 7.53 -4.26 -7.83
N TYR A 63 8.42 -3.29 -8.01
CA TYR A 63 8.52 -2.09 -7.19
C TYR A 63 9.28 -1.00 -7.96
N ASP A 64 9.21 0.24 -7.49
CA ASP A 64 9.68 1.43 -8.21
C ASP A 64 9.05 1.59 -9.62
N GLY A 65 7.84 1.04 -9.80
CA GLY A 65 7.09 1.11 -11.06
C GLY A 65 7.63 0.21 -12.17
N ALA A 66 8.52 -0.73 -11.85
CA ALA A 66 9.14 -1.65 -12.80
C ALA A 66 9.31 -3.06 -12.23
N TRP A 67 9.55 -4.02 -13.12
CA TRP A 67 9.90 -5.40 -12.76
C TRP A 67 11.36 -5.49 -12.28
N GLN A 68 11.59 -6.21 -11.20
CA GLN A 68 12.85 -6.26 -10.47
C GLN A 68 13.27 -7.71 -10.24
N LYS A 69 14.44 -8.09 -10.74
CA LYS A 69 15.01 -9.41 -10.47
C LYS A 69 15.31 -9.54 -8.96
N PRO A 70 15.04 -10.69 -8.34
CA PRO A 70 15.38 -10.92 -6.94
C PRO A 70 16.89 -10.78 -6.74
N VAL A 71 17.30 -10.16 -5.63
CA VAL A 71 18.70 -9.81 -5.34
C VAL A 71 19.64 -11.02 -5.42
N LYS A 72 19.23 -12.15 -4.88
CA LYS A 72 20.00 -13.41 -4.94
C LYS A 72 19.69 -14.26 -6.18
N GLY A 73 18.88 -13.79 -7.12
CA GLY A 73 18.50 -14.59 -8.29
C GLY A 73 17.70 -15.86 -7.94
N MET A 74 17.03 -15.86 -6.78
CA MET A 74 16.28 -16.98 -6.25
C MET A 74 14.84 -16.94 -6.77
N TYR A 75 14.34 -18.06 -7.26
CA TYR A 75 12.97 -18.23 -7.74
C TYR A 75 12.37 -19.49 -7.12
N TRP A 76 11.04 -19.60 -7.08
CA TRP A 76 10.32 -20.80 -6.70
C TRP A 76 9.39 -21.24 -7.84
N LYS A 77 9.23 -22.55 -7.99
CA LYS A 77 8.41 -23.15 -9.05
C LYS A 77 6.95 -23.27 -8.62
N HIS A 78 6.02 -22.83 -9.46
CA HIS A 78 4.59 -23.09 -9.28
C HIS A 78 3.79 -22.94 -10.59
N ASN A 79 2.92 -23.91 -10.89
CA ASN A 79 2.12 -23.99 -12.12
C ASN A 79 2.95 -23.77 -13.39
N ASP A 80 4.09 -24.48 -13.50
CA ASP A 80 5.06 -24.41 -14.61
C ASP A 80 5.69 -23.03 -14.87
N ASN A 81 5.47 -22.09 -13.94
CA ASN A 81 6.10 -20.78 -13.92
C ASN A 81 7.15 -20.70 -12.82
N LEU A 82 8.08 -19.77 -13.00
CA LEU A 82 9.05 -19.38 -11.98
C LEU A 82 8.66 -18.02 -11.42
N TRP A 83 8.67 -17.93 -10.10
CA TRP A 83 8.29 -16.73 -9.37
C TRP A 83 9.46 -16.29 -8.52
N ALA A 84 9.78 -15.01 -8.51
CA ALA A 84 10.87 -14.50 -7.70
C ALA A 84 10.66 -14.90 -6.22
N ASN A 85 11.70 -15.35 -5.56
CA ASN A 85 11.68 -15.70 -4.15
C ASN A 85 12.35 -14.56 -3.37
N ALA A 86 11.54 -13.65 -2.84
CA ALA A 86 12.01 -12.41 -2.25
C ALA A 86 12.85 -12.65 -0.98
N THR A 87 14.09 -12.21 -0.99
CA THR A 87 14.97 -12.25 0.18
C THR A 87 14.74 -11.05 1.09
N ASN A 88 15.40 -11.02 2.24
CA ASN A 88 15.34 -9.85 3.13
C ASN A 88 15.81 -8.55 2.45
N ASP A 89 16.78 -8.62 1.54
CA ASP A 89 17.24 -7.44 0.79
C ASP A 89 16.19 -6.95 -0.22
N ASP A 90 15.45 -7.88 -0.85
CA ASP A 90 14.32 -7.55 -1.72
C ASP A 90 13.20 -6.88 -0.94
N ILE A 91 12.87 -7.39 0.25
CA ILE A 91 11.86 -6.82 1.14
C ILE A 91 12.22 -5.38 1.53
N ILE A 92 13.48 -5.13 1.92
CA ILE A 92 13.95 -3.77 2.28
C ILE A 92 13.82 -2.82 1.09
N ARG A 93 14.29 -3.21 -0.10
CA ARG A 93 14.21 -2.38 -1.32
C ARG A 93 12.76 -2.08 -1.71
N CYS A 94 11.90 -3.09 -1.65
CA CYS A 94 10.48 -2.94 -1.93
C CYS A 94 9.79 -2.01 -0.92
N TYR A 95 10.11 -2.12 0.36
CA TYR A 95 9.55 -1.25 1.39
C TYR A 95 10.03 0.21 1.23
N GLU A 96 11.32 0.43 0.94
CA GLU A 96 11.85 1.76 0.64
C GLU A 96 11.17 2.38 -0.60
N SER A 97 10.88 1.56 -1.62
CA SER A 97 10.07 1.99 -2.76
C SER A 97 8.66 2.39 -2.33
N ALA A 98 8.01 1.56 -1.50
CA ALA A 98 6.68 1.82 -0.99
C ALA A 98 6.59 3.12 -0.20
N GLU A 99 7.62 3.46 0.59
CA GLU A 99 7.70 4.74 1.31
C GLU A 99 7.85 5.94 0.36
N LYS A 100 8.67 5.83 -0.69
CA LYS A 100 8.81 6.87 -1.71
C LYS A 100 7.49 7.09 -2.46
N GLY A 101 6.83 5.99 -2.81
CA GLY A 101 5.48 6.01 -3.40
C GLY A 101 4.48 6.69 -2.47
N PHE A 102 4.48 6.34 -1.18
CA PHE A 102 3.63 6.96 -0.17
C PHE A 102 3.82 8.47 -0.09
N LYS A 103 5.08 8.94 -0.01
CA LYS A 103 5.40 10.39 0.03
C LYS A 103 4.83 11.15 -1.18
N THR A 104 4.85 10.52 -2.35
CA THR A 104 4.33 11.11 -3.59
C THR A 104 2.81 11.03 -3.68
N TRP A 105 2.20 9.96 -3.16
CA TRP A 105 0.78 9.67 -3.29
C TRP A 105 -0.09 10.36 -2.25
N SER A 106 0.39 10.41 -1.00
CA SER A 106 -0.31 10.99 0.15
C SER A 106 -0.60 12.48 -0.02
N ILE A 107 0.30 13.22 -0.68
CA ILE A 107 0.15 14.66 -0.93
C ILE A 107 -0.83 14.98 -2.08
N LYS A 108 -1.20 14.01 -2.91
CA LYS A 108 -2.14 14.24 -4.01
C LYS A 108 -3.54 14.40 -3.46
N PRO A 109 -4.32 15.42 -3.85
CA PRO A 109 -5.72 15.53 -3.46
C PRO A 109 -6.52 14.29 -3.86
N ILE A 110 -7.54 13.93 -3.08
CA ILE A 110 -8.39 12.76 -3.36
C ILE A 110 -8.98 12.81 -4.78
N LYS A 111 -9.37 14.00 -5.26
CA LYS A 111 -9.86 14.21 -6.63
C LYS A 111 -8.82 13.80 -7.69
N THR A 112 -7.55 14.14 -7.48
CA THR A 112 -6.45 13.73 -8.38
C THR A 112 -6.23 12.23 -8.32
N ARG A 113 -6.28 11.62 -7.13
CA ARG A 113 -6.19 10.16 -6.98
C ARG A 113 -7.31 9.45 -7.73
N ILE A 114 -8.55 9.93 -7.61
CA ILE A 114 -9.73 9.44 -8.34
C ILE A 114 -9.52 9.53 -9.86
N GLN A 115 -9.01 10.65 -10.37
CA GLN A 115 -8.76 10.82 -11.81
C GLN A 115 -7.69 9.87 -12.35
N ILE A 116 -6.66 9.56 -11.55
CA ILE A 116 -5.66 8.56 -11.92
C ILE A 116 -6.29 7.16 -11.92
N LEU A 117 -7.03 6.83 -10.87
CA LEU A 117 -7.67 5.53 -10.71
C LEU A 117 -8.85 5.29 -11.68
N SER A 118 -9.49 6.33 -12.21
CA SER A 118 -10.49 6.18 -13.27
C SER A 118 -9.89 5.69 -14.59
N LYS A 119 -8.60 5.95 -14.84
CA LYS A 119 -7.91 5.35 -15.99
C LYS A 119 -7.78 3.84 -15.82
N LEU A 120 -7.56 3.36 -14.59
CA LEU A 120 -7.52 1.93 -14.29
C LEU A 120 -8.87 1.27 -14.55
N GLU A 121 -9.98 1.92 -14.16
CA GLU A 121 -11.33 1.44 -14.51
C GLU A 121 -11.49 1.24 -16.02
N SER A 122 -11.10 2.23 -16.82
CA SER A 122 -11.20 2.18 -18.28
C SER A 122 -10.33 1.07 -18.89
N ILE A 123 -9.08 0.93 -18.43
CA ILE A 123 -8.18 -0.12 -18.91
C ILE A 123 -8.71 -1.50 -18.53
N LEU A 124 -9.25 -1.68 -17.33
CA LEU A 124 -9.85 -2.95 -16.91
C LEU A 124 -11.06 -3.31 -17.80
N LYS A 125 -11.93 -2.34 -18.13
CA LYS A 125 -13.03 -2.58 -19.07
C LYS A 125 -12.53 -2.98 -20.46
N PHE A 126 -11.53 -2.27 -20.97
CA PHE A 126 -10.93 -2.55 -22.28
C PHE A 126 -10.34 -3.97 -22.34
N ASN A 127 -9.75 -4.44 -21.24
CA ASN A 127 -9.22 -5.81 -21.11
C ASN A 127 -10.27 -6.84 -20.64
N ASN A 128 -11.56 -6.53 -20.76
CA ASN A 128 -12.68 -7.40 -20.39
C ASN A 128 -12.71 -7.86 -18.91
N LYS A 129 -12.05 -7.12 -18.01
CA LYS A 129 -12.04 -7.34 -16.55
C LYS A 129 -13.21 -6.59 -15.88
N LEU A 130 -14.43 -6.89 -16.30
CA LEU A 130 -15.64 -6.13 -15.96
C LEU A 130 -15.94 -6.10 -14.45
N VAL A 131 -15.72 -7.22 -13.74
CA VAL A 131 -15.94 -7.31 -12.28
C VAL A 131 -14.98 -6.38 -11.54
N LEU A 132 -13.69 -6.40 -11.88
CA LEU A 132 -12.70 -5.53 -11.27
C LEU A 132 -12.96 -4.06 -11.61
N ALA A 133 -13.34 -3.76 -12.85
CA ALA A 133 -13.76 -2.41 -13.23
C ALA A 133 -14.95 -1.92 -12.39
N ALA A 134 -15.94 -2.77 -12.11
CA ALA A 134 -17.07 -2.43 -11.25
C ALA A 134 -16.63 -2.14 -9.80
N ILE A 135 -15.64 -2.88 -9.28
CA ILE A 135 -15.05 -2.63 -7.96
C ILE A 135 -14.37 -1.27 -7.93
N VAL A 136 -13.54 -0.95 -8.93
CA VAL A 136 -12.91 0.36 -9.06
C VAL A 136 -13.97 1.46 -9.11
N ALA A 137 -14.96 1.35 -10.01
CA ALA A 137 -16.03 2.32 -10.17
C ALA A 137 -16.83 2.56 -8.88
N LYS A 138 -17.13 1.49 -8.13
CA LYS A 138 -17.81 1.59 -6.83
C LYS A 138 -17.01 2.44 -5.85
N TRP A 139 -15.70 2.22 -5.78
CA TRP A 139 -14.79 2.96 -4.91
C TRP A 139 -14.63 4.43 -5.31
N LEU A 140 -14.54 4.71 -6.62
CA LEU A 140 -14.50 6.08 -7.13
C LEU A 140 -15.78 6.84 -6.74
N LYS A 141 -16.93 6.17 -6.76
CA LYS A 141 -18.20 6.76 -6.27
C LYS A 141 -18.13 6.96 -4.76
N ILE A 142 -17.94 5.91 -3.96
CA ILE A 142 -18.01 6.00 -2.48
C ILE A 142 -17.03 7.02 -1.88
N SER A 143 -15.96 7.37 -2.59
CA SER A 143 -14.96 8.35 -2.15
C SER A 143 -15.52 9.70 -1.66
N TYR A 144 -16.68 10.15 -2.16
CA TYR A 144 -17.31 11.41 -1.69
C TYR A 144 -17.84 11.33 -0.25
N LEU A 145 -18.05 10.12 0.30
CA LEU A 145 -18.48 9.92 1.68
C LEU A 145 -17.35 10.19 2.68
N PHE A 146 -16.11 10.27 2.22
CA PHE A 146 -14.94 10.49 3.05
C PHE A 146 -14.64 11.99 3.12
N GLU A 147 -15.21 12.67 4.11
CA GLU A 147 -14.83 14.05 4.41
C GLU A 147 -13.38 14.07 4.91
N THR A 148 -12.46 14.45 4.01
CA THR A 148 -11.03 14.61 4.32
C THR A 148 -10.75 15.84 5.18
N VAL A 149 -11.64 16.83 5.12
CA VAL A 149 -11.54 18.10 5.83
C VAL A 149 -12.89 18.49 6.42
N LYS A 150 -12.98 18.62 7.75
CA LYS A 150 -14.14 19.25 8.44
C LYS A 150 -13.65 20.48 9.21
N GLY A 151 -14.15 21.65 8.86
CA GLY A 151 -13.90 22.89 9.60
C GLY A 151 -15.03 23.19 10.57
N TYR A 152 -14.70 23.75 11.74
CA TYR A 152 -15.65 24.41 12.62
C TYR A 152 -15.01 25.68 13.19
N SER A 153 -15.82 26.72 13.27
CA SER A 153 -15.43 28.00 13.86
C SER A 153 -16.17 28.14 15.19
N THR A 154 -15.43 28.39 16.27
CA THR A 154 -15.99 28.64 17.60
C THR A 154 -15.50 29.98 18.12
N VAL A 155 -16.43 30.81 18.59
CA VAL A 155 -16.10 32.09 19.23
C VAL A 155 -15.74 31.80 20.69
N SER A 156 -14.52 32.15 21.09
CA SER A 156 -14.06 32.05 22.48
C SER A 156 -13.94 33.44 23.10
N ARG A 157 -13.81 33.50 24.42
CA ARG A 157 -13.63 34.75 25.18
C ARG A 157 -12.35 35.52 24.78
N ASN A 158 -11.40 34.86 24.11
CA ASN A 158 -10.08 35.38 23.73
C ASN A 158 -9.92 35.55 22.20
N GLY A 159 -11.01 35.52 21.42
CA GLY A 159 -10.98 35.64 19.96
C GLY A 159 -11.64 34.47 19.22
N MET A 160 -11.66 34.54 17.90
CA MET A 160 -12.22 33.51 17.03
C MET A 160 -11.20 32.37 16.86
N ILE A 161 -11.64 31.13 17.12
CA ILE A 161 -10.85 29.93 16.87
C ILE A 161 -11.48 29.22 15.68
N GLU A 162 -10.71 29.06 14.61
CA GLU A 162 -11.06 28.13 13.55
C GLU A 162 -10.27 26.84 13.74
N ALA A 163 -10.97 25.72 13.75
CA ALA A 163 -10.36 24.43 13.87
C ALA A 163 -10.76 23.56 12.67
N MET A 164 -9.78 22.86 12.14
CA MET A 164 -9.91 22.02 10.96
C MET A 164 -9.42 20.62 11.27
N HIS A 165 -10.27 19.63 11.00
CA HIS A 165 -9.92 18.22 11.05
C HIS A 165 -9.46 17.79 9.68
N VAL A 166 -8.21 17.37 9.56
CA VAL A 166 -7.68 16.76 8.34
C VAL A 166 -7.40 15.29 8.58
N ARG A 167 -7.81 14.42 7.66
CA ARG A 167 -7.41 13.02 7.69
C ARG A 167 -6.21 12.79 6.80
N LYS A 168 -5.11 12.29 7.38
CA LYS A 168 -3.88 11.92 6.67
C LYS A 168 -3.80 10.40 6.51
N PRO A 169 -3.33 9.85 5.38
CA PRO A 169 -3.11 8.41 5.23
C PRO A 169 -2.05 7.90 6.22
N VAL A 170 -2.15 6.62 6.61
CA VAL A 170 -1.29 6.01 7.63
C VAL A 170 0.10 5.62 7.13
N GLY A 171 0.29 5.34 5.84
CA GLY A 171 1.60 4.95 5.30
C GLY A 171 1.55 3.83 4.28
N VAL A 172 2.43 2.86 4.45
CA VAL A 172 2.53 1.63 3.65
C VAL A 172 1.59 0.56 4.23
N ILE A 173 0.71 0.01 3.39
CA ILE A 173 -0.22 -1.06 3.77
C ILE A 173 0.17 -2.37 3.09
N ILE A 174 0.05 -3.48 3.83
CA ILE A 174 0.33 -4.82 3.30
C ILE A 174 -0.99 -5.50 2.92
N LEU A 175 -1.07 -6.09 1.72
CA LEU A 175 -2.25 -6.83 1.27
C LEU A 175 -1.89 -8.26 0.87
N ARG A 176 -2.80 -9.19 1.20
CA ARG A 176 -2.73 -10.60 0.86
C ARG A 176 -4.13 -11.19 0.90
N GLU A 177 -4.63 -11.69 -0.22
CA GLU A 177 -5.99 -12.26 -0.29
C GLU A 177 -6.00 -13.53 -1.13
N GLU A 178 -6.91 -14.45 -0.81
CA GLU A 178 -7.18 -15.63 -1.64
C GLU A 178 -8.03 -15.27 -2.86
N ASN A 179 -8.87 -14.24 -2.72
CA ASN A 179 -9.82 -13.83 -3.74
C ASN A 179 -9.43 -12.51 -4.40
N GLU A 180 -9.27 -12.52 -5.73
CA GLU A 180 -8.87 -11.36 -6.53
C GLU A 180 -9.80 -10.15 -6.36
N ASN A 181 -11.12 -10.38 -6.24
CA ASN A 181 -12.07 -9.29 -6.04
C ASN A 181 -11.88 -8.63 -4.67
N VAL A 182 -11.59 -9.41 -3.63
CA VAL A 182 -11.31 -8.89 -2.29
C VAL A 182 -9.98 -8.11 -2.30
N LEU A 183 -8.96 -8.61 -3.00
CA LEU A 183 -7.68 -7.92 -3.17
C LEU A 183 -7.90 -6.55 -3.82
N PHE A 184 -8.58 -6.49 -4.96
CA PHE A 184 -8.87 -5.23 -5.65
C PHE A 184 -9.73 -4.30 -4.80
N PHE A 185 -10.69 -4.84 -4.03
CA PHE A 185 -11.51 -4.04 -3.15
C PHE A 185 -10.66 -3.33 -2.08
N ARG A 186 -9.78 -4.05 -1.39
CA ARG A 186 -8.90 -3.48 -0.36
C ARG A 186 -7.80 -2.60 -0.95
N LEU A 187 -7.28 -2.95 -2.13
CA LEU A 187 -6.35 -2.15 -2.91
C LEU A 187 -6.95 -0.76 -3.20
N MET A 188 -8.14 -0.72 -3.78
CA MET A 188 -8.81 0.53 -4.12
C MET A 188 -9.10 1.39 -2.89
N GLN A 189 -9.53 0.75 -1.79
CA GLN A 189 -9.75 1.43 -0.52
C GLN A 189 -8.46 2.10 0.01
N THR A 190 -7.36 1.36 -0.02
CA THR A 190 -6.04 1.79 0.42
C THR A 190 -5.52 2.96 -0.41
N LEU A 191 -5.62 2.86 -1.74
CA LEU A 191 -5.16 3.88 -2.67
C LEU A 191 -5.99 5.16 -2.58
N ILE A 192 -7.32 5.07 -2.45
CA ILE A 192 -8.18 6.24 -2.29
C ILE A 192 -7.87 6.98 -0.99
N ALA A 193 -7.58 6.25 0.10
CA ALA A 193 -7.16 6.84 1.36
C ALA A 193 -5.84 7.62 1.25
N GLY A 194 -4.99 7.31 0.25
CA GLY A 194 -3.71 7.97 0.00
C GLY A 194 -2.50 7.18 0.52
N ASN A 195 -2.70 5.91 0.87
CA ASN A 195 -1.63 4.99 1.27
C ASN A 195 -0.95 4.37 0.05
N SER A 196 0.30 3.95 0.20
CA SER A 196 0.92 3.01 -0.75
C SER A 196 0.70 1.58 -0.26
N VAL A 197 0.98 0.61 -1.13
CA VAL A 197 0.69 -0.79 -0.85
C VAL A 197 1.83 -1.71 -1.28
N ILE A 198 2.05 -2.76 -0.50
CA ILE A 198 2.83 -3.94 -0.88
C ILE A 198 1.87 -5.13 -0.88
N VAL A 199 1.67 -5.74 -2.03
CA VAL A 199 0.94 -7.00 -2.14
C VAL A 199 1.94 -8.15 -1.99
N ILE A 200 1.63 -9.09 -1.12
CA ILE A 200 2.42 -10.31 -0.92
C ILE A 200 1.60 -11.53 -1.32
N PHE A 201 2.24 -12.52 -1.92
CA PHE A 201 1.58 -13.77 -2.31
C PHE A 201 2.54 -14.96 -2.39
N ASP A 202 1.94 -16.15 -2.32
CA ASP A 202 2.54 -17.47 -2.58
C ASP A 202 1.62 -18.26 -3.54
N ALA A 203 1.75 -19.59 -3.57
CA ALA A 203 0.92 -20.49 -4.37
C ALA A 203 -0.60 -20.41 -4.07
N ASN A 204 -0.99 -19.96 -2.87
CA ASN A 204 -2.36 -20.00 -2.37
C ASN A 204 -3.08 -18.65 -2.45
N PHE A 205 -2.35 -17.57 -2.68
CA PHE A 205 -2.89 -16.21 -2.70
C PHE A 205 -2.85 -15.59 -4.10
N CYS A 206 -3.83 -14.73 -4.39
CA CYS A 206 -3.88 -14.02 -5.65
C CYS A 206 -2.80 -12.92 -5.72
N ASN A 207 -2.32 -12.64 -6.94
CA ASN A 207 -1.28 -11.65 -7.20
C ASN A 207 -1.76 -10.55 -8.16
N LEU A 208 -0.92 -9.52 -8.33
CA LEU A 208 -1.21 -8.40 -9.23
C LEU A 208 -0.43 -8.45 -10.55
N THR A 209 0.22 -9.57 -10.86
CA THR A 209 1.21 -9.65 -11.94
C THR A 209 0.64 -9.22 -13.29
N SER A 210 -0.58 -9.64 -13.64
CA SER A 210 -1.25 -9.26 -14.89
C SER A 210 -1.68 -7.79 -14.96
N TYR A 211 -1.54 -7.03 -13.87
CA TYR A 211 -2.01 -5.65 -13.75
C TYR A 211 -0.88 -4.65 -13.53
N CYS A 212 0.33 -5.10 -13.20
CA CYS A 212 1.49 -4.25 -12.90
C CYS A 212 1.75 -3.19 -14.00
N ASP A 213 1.81 -3.62 -15.25
CA ASP A 213 2.05 -2.71 -16.39
C ASP A 213 0.86 -1.76 -16.64
N MET A 214 -0.36 -2.19 -16.31
CA MET A 214 -1.55 -1.35 -16.39
C MET A 214 -1.49 -0.22 -15.35
N PHE A 215 -1.01 -0.50 -14.14
CA PHE A 215 -0.85 0.52 -13.10
C PHE A 215 0.13 1.61 -13.53
N SER A 216 1.29 1.22 -14.07
CA SER A 216 2.28 2.16 -14.62
C SER A 216 1.68 2.99 -15.76
N SER A 217 0.94 2.35 -16.67
CA SER A 217 0.28 3.02 -17.80
C SER A 217 -0.82 4.00 -17.38
N CYS A 218 -1.47 3.76 -16.24
CA CYS A 218 -2.46 4.68 -15.66
C CYS A 218 -1.83 5.94 -15.05
N GLY A 219 -0.50 6.00 -14.93
CA GLY A 219 0.20 7.08 -14.24
C GLY A 219 0.10 6.97 -12.72
N ILE A 220 -0.11 5.75 -12.20
CA ILE A 220 0.11 5.47 -10.77
C ILE A 220 1.61 5.65 -10.52
N PRO A 221 2.03 6.51 -9.57
CA PRO A 221 3.46 6.77 -9.37
C PRO A 221 4.24 5.51 -8.98
N PRO A 222 5.53 5.43 -9.35
CA PRO A 222 6.47 4.43 -8.85
C PRO A 222 6.38 4.25 -7.34
N GLY A 223 6.38 2.99 -6.89
CA GLY A 223 6.33 2.64 -5.48
C GLY A 223 4.96 2.75 -4.81
N VAL A 224 3.90 3.22 -5.50
CA VAL A 224 2.56 3.29 -4.90
C VAL A 224 1.93 1.91 -4.78
N ILE A 225 2.15 1.06 -5.77
CA ILE A 225 1.76 -0.36 -5.76
C ILE A 225 3.02 -1.18 -5.97
N ASN A 226 3.26 -2.13 -5.07
CA ASN A 226 4.40 -3.02 -5.10
C ASN A 226 3.93 -4.46 -4.93
N LEU A 227 4.73 -5.41 -5.39
CA LEU A 227 4.44 -6.84 -5.38
C LEU A 227 5.69 -7.62 -4.96
N LEU A 228 5.55 -8.46 -3.94
CA LEU A 228 6.54 -9.43 -3.51
C LEU A 228 5.94 -10.83 -3.57
N SER A 229 6.76 -11.80 -3.99
CA SER A 229 6.45 -13.22 -3.93
C SER A 229 7.50 -13.95 -3.10
N HIS A 230 7.06 -14.97 -2.39
CA HIS A 230 7.93 -15.89 -1.67
C HIS A 230 7.22 -17.24 -1.57
N GLU A 231 7.96 -18.35 -1.61
CA GLU A 231 7.37 -19.69 -1.50
C GLU A 231 6.66 -19.89 -0.15
N ASP A 232 7.27 -19.40 0.93
CA ASP A 232 6.68 -19.37 2.26
C ASP A 232 6.15 -17.97 2.58
N ILE A 233 4.83 -17.80 2.52
CA ILE A 233 4.18 -16.53 2.83
C ILE A 233 4.46 -16.05 4.27
N ASN A 234 4.67 -16.96 5.21
CA ASN A 234 4.86 -16.61 6.62
C ASN A 234 6.13 -15.78 6.83
N MET A 235 7.15 -16.02 6.00
CA MET A 235 8.37 -15.22 5.97
C MET A 235 8.07 -13.75 5.65
N LEU A 236 7.24 -13.49 4.63
CA LEU A 236 6.80 -12.13 4.27
C LEU A 236 5.89 -11.52 5.35
N GLU A 237 4.93 -12.29 5.87
CA GLU A 237 4.01 -11.82 6.92
C GLU A 237 4.75 -11.40 8.19
N TYR A 238 5.68 -12.24 8.67
CA TYR A 238 6.45 -11.95 9.87
C TYR A 238 7.26 -10.66 9.72
N LYS A 239 7.95 -10.50 8.58
CA LYS A 239 8.80 -9.33 8.31
C LYS A 239 8.00 -8.05 8.14
N LEU A 240 6.89 -8.09 7.39
CA LEU A 240 6.14 -6.89 7.00
C LEU A 240 5.01 -6.54 7.99
N CYS A 241 4.34 -7.53 8.57
CA CYS A 241 3.19 -7.31 9.45
C CYS A 241 3.56 -7.39 10.94
N SER A 242 4.74 -7.95 11.29
CA SER A 242 5.14 -8.22 12.68
C SER A 242 4.18 -9.12 13.48
N ALA A 243 3.24 -9.78 12.79
CA ALA A 243 2.17 -10.61 13.32
C ALA A 243 1.60 -11.45 12.16
N LYS A 244 0.67 -12.36 12.47
CA LYS A 244 -0.11 -13.05 11.44
C LYS A 244 -0.87 -12.03 10.59
N TYR A 245 -0.93 -12.24 9.28
CA TYR A 245 -1.63 -11.31 8.39
C TYR A 245 -3.09 -11.11 8.77
N THR A 246 -3.77 -12.14 9.27
CA THR A 246 -5.18 -12.05 9.70
C THR A 246 -5.38 -10.98 10.76
N ASP A 247 -4.52 -10.97 11.78
CA ASP A 247 -4.61 -10.05 12.92
C ASP A 247 -4.24 -8.62 12.49
N TYR A 248 -3.31 -8.50 11.54
CA TYR A 248 -2.97 -7.24 10.90
C TYR A 248 -4.14 -6.69 10.08
N ALA A 249 -4.74 -7.51 9.23
CA ALA A 249 -5.80 -7.12 8.32
C ALA A 249 -7.10 -6.76 9.06
N GLU A 250 -7.46 -7.48 10.12
CA GLU A 250 -8.68 -7.21 10.90
C GLU A 250 -8.65 -5.86 11.64
N LYS A 251 -7.46 -5.33 11.93
CA LYS A 251 -7.31 -3.96 12.48
C LYS A 251 -7.62 -2.87 11.45
N ILE A 252 -7.54 -3.19 10.17
CA ILE A 252 -7.65 -2.23 9.07
C ILE A 252 -8.98 -2.40 8.33
N PHE A 253 -9.27 -3.61 7.88
CA PHE A 253 -10.38 -3.95 7.00
C PHE A 253 -11.47 -4.70 7.77
N LEU A 254 -12.57 -4.02 8.05
CA LEU A 254 -13.73 -4.65 8.65
C LEU A 254 -14.48 -5.51 7.63
N LYS A 255 -15.01 -6.65 8.11
CA LYS A 255 -15.87 -7.54 7.33
C LYS A 255 -17.26 -6.92 7.18
N GLY A 256 -17.87 -7.08 6.01
CA GLY A 256 -19.23 -6.62 5.71
C GLY A 256 -19.33 -5.69 4.49
N ASN A 257 -20.56 -5.35 4.11
CA ASN A 257 -20.87 -4.55 2.93
C ASN A 257 -21.65 -3.26 3.25
N SER A 258 -21.73 -2.89 4.53
CA SER A 258 -22.41 -1.67 4.97
C SER A 258 -21.56 -0.42 4.73
N ASN A 259 -22.19 0.74 4.59
CA ASN A 259 -21.49 2.01 4.50
C ASN A 259 -20.61 2.27 5.75
N GLU A 260 -21.07 1.86 6.93
CA GLU A 260 -20.32 2.02 8.18
C GLU A 260 -19.03 1.19 8.19
N THR A 261 -19.08 -0.03 7.64
CA THR A 261 -17.89 -0.88 7.45
C THR A 261 -16.84 -0.17 6.59
N TYR A 262 -17.28 0.50 5.52
CA TYR A 262 -16.39 1.23 4.61
C TYR A 262 -15.82 2.50 5.23
N ILE A 263 -16.66 3.28 5.92
CA ILE A 263 -16.26 4.49 6.64
C ILE A 263 -15.25 4.14 7.74
N THR A 264 -15.52 3.10 8.51
CA THR A 264 -14.62 2.68 9.60
C THR A 264 -13.29 2.18 9.07
N SER A 265 -13.29 1.37 8.02
CA SER A 265 -12.04 0.91 7.39
C SER A 265 -11.26 2.09 6.77
N TYR A 266 -11.94 3.09 6.19
CA TYR A 266 -11.30 4.34 5.77
C TYR A 266 -10.69 5.11 6.96
N LYS A 267 -11.39 5.14 8.11
CA LYS A 267 -10.87 5.73 9.34
C LYS A 267 -9.65 4.96 9.87
N ASN A 268 -9.56 3.65 9.67
CA ASN A 268 -8.39 2.86 10.08
C ASN A 268 -7.19 3.08 9.15
N LEU A 269 -7.46 3.40 7.87
CA LEU A 269 -6.45 3.72 6.86
C LEU A 269 -5.97 5.18 6.91
N THR A 270 -6.46 5.98 7.85
CA THR A 270 -6.10 7.39 7.99
C THR A 270 -6.01 7.81 9.45
N THR A 271 -5.23 8.83 9.79
CA THR A 271 -5.24 9.44 11.12
C THR A 271 -5.83 10.84 11.06
N CYS A 272 -6.53 11.25 12.12
CA CYS A 272 -7.06 12.61 12.22
C CYS A 272 -5.99 13.54 12.80
N GLN A 273 -5.76 14.67 12.14
CA GLN A 273 -4.93 15.78 12.59
C GLN A 273 -5.81 17.01 12.79
N TYR A 274 -5.60 17.71 13.90
CA TYR A 274 -6.27 18.96 14.22
C TYR A 274 -5.34 20.12 13.85
N ILE A 275 -5.88 21.08 13.12
CA ILE A 275 -5.22 22.35 12.84
C ILE A 275 -6.06 23.42 13.51
N MET A 276 -5.49 24.16 14.46
CA MET A 276 -6.17 25.26 15.16
C MET A 276 -5.54 26.58 14.73
N LEU A 277 -6.38 27.52 14.30
CA LEU A 277 -6.03 28.88 13.93
C LEU A 277 -6.67 29.82 14.94
N HIS A 278 -5.85 30.65 15.57
CA HIS A 278 -6.30 31.68 16.50
C HIS A 278 -6.29 33.04 15.80
N PHE A 279 -7.44 33.69 15.75
CA PHE A 279 -7.57 35.07 15.28
C PHE A 279 -7.70 36.00 16.48
N LYS A 280 -6.82 37.01 16.55
CA LYS A 280 -6.87 38.09 17.54
C LYS A 280 -7.80 39.20 17.10
#